data_AF-A0A2V7QRT3-F1
#
_entry.id   AF-A0A2V7QRT3-F1
#
_cell.length_a   1.000
_cell.length_b   1.000
_cell.length_c   1.000
_cell.angle_alpha   90.00
_cell.angle_beta   90.00
_cell.angle_gamma   90.00
#
_symmetry.space_group_name_H-M   'P 1'
#
loop_
_entity.id
_entity.type
_entity.pdbx_description
1 polymer ?
#
loop_
_entity_poly.entity_id
_entity_poly.type
_entity_poly.pdbx_seq_one_letter_code
_entity_poly.pdbx_strand_id
1 'polypeptide(L)' 'VSPLLDYADFDGAALLSNDPFRGASIPGGSIRLMDAPGLGASPAPTIDLAAAFQSA' A
#
# COMPACT_ATOMS: atom_id res chain seq x y z
N VAL A 1 22.42 -9.35 3.58
CA VAL A 1 21.89 -9.55 4.95
C VAL A 1 20.38 -9.64 4.81
N SER A 2 19.80 -10.83 5.01
CA SER A 2 18.37 -10.94 5.33
C SER A 2 18.23 -10.61 6.81
N PRO A 3 17.21 -9.86 7.26
CA PRO A 3 16.88 -9.88 8.69
C PRO A 3 16.65 -11.35 9.11
N LEU A 4 16.92 -11.66 10.37
CA LEU A 4 16.69 -12.96 11.04
C LEU A 4 15.18 -13.30 11.15
N LEU A 5 14.40 -12.98 10.12
CA LEU A 5 12.96 -13.03 10.08
C LEU A 5 12.54 -14.15 9.13
N ASP A 6 12.23 -15.30 9.70
CA ASP A 6 11.77 -16.47 8.93
C ASP A 6 10.34 -16.28 8.39
N TYR A 7 9.53 -15.48 9.12
CA TYR A 7 8.13 -15.23 8.79
C TYR A 7 7.75 -13.77 9.07
N ALA A 8 7.01 -13.18 8.15
CA ALA A 8 6.47 -11.84 8.27
C ALA A 8 5.06 -11.82 7.69
N ASP A 9 4.16 -11.12 8.36
CA ASP A 9 2.80 -10.91 7.88
C ASP A 9 2.67 -9.49 7.31
N PHE A 10 2.44 -9.40 6.01
CA PHE A 10 2.47 -8.16 5.23
C PHE A 10 1.23 -8.03 4.32
N ASP A 11 0.08 -8.51 4.75
CA ASP A 11 -1.15 -8.52 3.95
C ASP A 11 -2.16 -7.41 4.31
N GLY A 12 -1.99 -6.73 5.45
CA GLY A 12 -2.99 -5.77 5.96
C GLY A 12 -3.34 -4.64 4.99
N ALA A 13 -2.36 -4.13 4.23
CA ALA A 13 -2.59 -3.12 3.19
C ALA A 13 -3.48 -3.65 2.04
N ALA A 14 -3.41 -4.95 1.73
CA ALA A 14 -4.24 -5.58 0.70
C ALA A 14 -5.72 -5.72 1.11
N LEU A 15 -6.04 -5.49 2.39
CA LEU A 15 -7.42 -5.53 2.90
C LEU A 15 -8.12 -4.17 2.77
N LEU A 16 -7.41 -3.10 2.42
CA LEU A 16 -7.96 -1.75 2.31
C LEU A 16 -8.49 -1.51 0.89
N SER A 17 -9.79 -1.25 0.76
CA SER A 17 -10.41 -0.84 -0.52
C SER A 17 -10.01 0.57 -0.94
N ASN A 18 -9.62 1.42 0.03
CA ASN A 18 -9.16 2.79 -0.18
C ASN A 18 -7.92 3.06 0.68
N ASP A 19 -6.79 2.45 0.34
CA ASP A 19 -5.51 2.72 0.99
C ASP A 19 -5.08 4.18 0.74
N PRO A 20 -4.89 5.00 1.79
CA PRO A 20 -4.49 6.39 1.64
C PRO A 20 -3.02 6.57 1.24
N PHE A 21 -2.24 5.49 1.10
CA PHE A 21 -0.86 5.51 0.66
C PHE A 21 -0.61 4.62 -0.56
N ARG A 22 0.43 4.97 -1.31
CA ARG A 22 1.09 4.09 -2.27
C ARG A 22 2.40 3.65 -1.64
N GLY A 23 2.63 2.35 -1.55
CA GLY A 23 3.82 1.77 -0.95
C GLY A 23 4.13 0.41 -1.55
N ALA A 24 4.63 -0.51 -0.72
CA ALA A 24 4.85 -1.89 -1.13
C ALA A 24 3.59 -2.50 -1.77
N SER A 25 3.80 -3.33 -2.80
CA SER A 25 2.72 -4.00 -3.53
C SER A 25 2.85 -5.51 -3.45
N ILE A 26 1.76 -6.25 -3.69
CA ILE A 26 1.72 -7.72 -3.60
C ILE A 26 1.25 -8.35 -4.92
N PRO A 27 1.92 -8.12 -6.07
CA PRO A 27 1.55 -8.76 -7.32
C PRO A 27 1.72 -10.29 -7.23
N GLY A 28 0.64 -11.03 -7.46
CA GLY A 28 0.69 -12.49 -7.49
C GLY A 28 1.18 -13.13 -6.19
N GLY A 29 0.91 -12.51 -5.04
CA GLY A 29 1.32 -13.02 -3.72
C GLY A 29 2.79 -12.75 -3.36
N SER A 30 3.55 -12.04 -4.22
CA SER A 30 4.94 -11.67 -3.94
C SER A 30 5.04 -10.22 -3.50
N ILE A 31 5.70 -9.96 -2.37
CA ILE A 31 5.89 -8.60 -1.86
C ILE A 31 6.98 -7.90 -2.67
N ARG A 32 6.65 -6.73 -3.22
CA ARG A 32 7.58 -5.85 -3.92
C ARG A 32 7.73 -4.54 -3.17
N LEU A 33 8.95 -4.28 -2.71
CA LEU A 33 9.35 -3.02 -2.07
C LEU A 33 9.57 -1.92 -3.11
N MET A 34 9.50 -0.67 -2.65
CA MET A 34 9.68 0.52 -3.47
C MET A 34 11.15 0.97 -3.46
N ASP A 35 11.64 1.48 -4.59
CA ASP A 35 13.03 1.93 -4.73
C ASP A 35 13.28 3.36 -4.17
N ALA A 36 12.22 4.02 -3.66
CA ALA A 36 12.32 5.36 -3.11
C ALA A 36 12.90 5.35 -1.67
N PRO A 37 13.58 6.43 -1.24
CA PRO A 37 14.18 6.52 0.09
C PRO A 37 13.20 6.29 1.25
N GLY A 38 13.74 5.88 2.39
CA GLY A 38 12.94 5.61 3.60
C GLY A 38 12.09 4.36 3.44
N LEU A 39 10.79 4.46 3.78
CA LEU A 39 9.81 3.38 3.57
C LEU A 39 9.36 3.27 2.10
N GLY A 40 9.74 4.23 1.26
CA GLY A 40 9.31 4.32 -0.12
C GLY A 40 7.81 4.53 -0.33
N ALA A 41 7.09 4.92 0.73
CA ALA A 41 5.65 5.21 0.69
C ALA A 41 5.38 6.70 0.41
N SER A 42 4.31 6.98 -0.34
CA SER A 42 3.82 8.34 -0.64
C SER A 42 2.31 8.39 -0.49
N PRO A 43 1.70 9.56 -0.23
CA PRO A 43 0.25 9.69 -0.23
C PRO A 43 -0.37 9.19 -1.55
N ALA A 44 -1.47 8.44 -1.45
CA ALA A 44 -2.32 8.16 -2.59
C ALA A 44 -3.06 9.46 -3.00
N PRO A 45 -3.48 9.59 -4.28
CA PRO A 45 -4.25 10.74 -4.71
C PRO A 45 -5.48 10.92 -3.82
N THR A 46 -5.70 12.15 -3.33
CA THR A 46 -6.89 12.46 -2.55
C THR A 46 -8.13 12.15 -3.38
N ILE A 47 -8.99 11.27 -2.87
CA ILE A 47 -10.33 11.09 -3.42
C ILE A 47 -11.19 12.23 -2.86
N ASP A 48 -11.74 13.05 -3.75
CA ASP A 48 -12.79 13.99 -3.39
C ASP A 48 -14.08 13.22 -3.11
N LEU A 49 -14.28 12.89 -1.83
CA LEU A 49 -15.46 12.19 -1.36
C LEU A 49 -16.74 13.02 -1.62
N ALA A 50 -16.66 14.35 -1.61
CA ALA A 50 -17.83 15.19 -1.88
C ALA A 50 -18.31 15.03 -3.32
N ALA A 51 -17.39 14.93 -4.29
CA ALA A 51 -17.73 14.63 -5.68
C ALA A 51 -18.22 13.18 -5.88
N ALA A 52 -17.62 12.21 -5.16
CA ALA A 52 -17.96 10.80 -5.29
C ALA A 52 -19.39 10.46 -4.83
N PHE A 53 -19.90 11.15 -3.79
CA PHE A 53 -21.26 10.93 -3.27
C PHE A 53 -22.36 11.76 -3.93
N GLN A 54 -22.03 12.76 -4.76
CA GLN A 54 -23.02 13.54 -5.51
C GLN A 54 -23.53 12.83 -6.78
N SER A 55 -22.90 11.72 -7.15
CA SER A 55 -23.15 10.99 -8.40
C SER A 55 -23.97 9.70 -8.20
N ALA A 56 -24.42 9.42 -6.97
CA ALA A 56 -25.19 8.24 -6.58
C ALA A 56 -26.62 8.63 -6.19
#